data_AF-A0A9P5CKB5-F1
#
_entry.id   AF-A0A9P5CKB5-F1
#
_cell.length_a   1.000
_cell.length_b   1.000
_cell.length_c   1.000
_cell.angle_alpha   90.00
_cell.angle_beta   90.00
_cell.angle_gamma   90.00
#
_symmetry.space_group_name_H-M   'P 1'
#
loop_
_entity.id
_entity.type
_entity.pdbx_description
1 polymer ?
#
loop_
_entity_poly.entity_id
_entity_poly.type
_entity_poly.pdbx_seq_one_letter_code
_entity_poly.pdbx_strand_id
1 'polypeptide(L)'
;ILVPLYIYPTPETWAPLYRAADAQPDLDFYVVVNPANGPGLGALPDANYVDALARLTALGNVRVIGYVHCSYGRRPVEDIVADVEAYARWEGEMGKTIVVDGIFIDETPSSTEFVEYLAALANAGRTILNRNVLVPKMVTTATAGAEVIYNPGVVVDPIFYQAADYIVAFENAAQQWVNPVVRQGFARLPRALVRRSVAVAHS
;
A
#
# COMPACT_ATOMS: atom_id res chain seq x y z
N ILE A 1 10.47 2.55 -3.29
CA ILE A 1 9.60 3.34 -4.20
C ILE A 1 8.17 2.86 -4.03
N LEU A 2 7.18 3.76 -3.95
CA LEU A 2 5.76 3.39 -4.02
C LEU A 2 5.29 3.43 -5.49
N VAL A 3 4.59 2.40 -5.93
CA VAL A 3 4.05 2.28 -7.29
C VAL A 3 2.54 2.02 -7.22
N PRO A 4 1.70 3.06 -7.41
CA PRO A 4 0.26 2.88 -7.63
C PRO A 4 0.00 2.18 -8.98
N LEU A 5 0.03 0.85 -9.00
CA LEU A 5 0.01 0.06 -10.24
C LEU A 5 -1.41 -0.22 -10.70
N TYR A 6 -2.17 0.83 -10.99
CA TYR A 6 -3.57 0.75 -11.41
C TYR A 6 -3.70 0.52 -12.92
N ILE A 7 -2.85 -0.36 -13.45
CA ILE A 7 -2.79 -0.75 -14.85
C ILE A 7 -3.20 -2.21 -14.93
N TYR A 8 -4.18 -2.52 -15.78
CA TYR A 8 -4.61 -3.90 -15.98
C TYR A 8 -3.44 -4.78 -16.49
N PRO A 9 -3.16 -5.95 -15.88
CA PRO A 9 -1.97 -6.74 -16.16
C PRO A 9 -2.11 -7.67 -17.37
N THR A 10 -2.19 -7.14 -18.58
CA THR A 10 -1.93 -8.01 -19.75
C THR A 10 -0.48 -8.50 -19.73
N PRO A 11 -0.10 -9.58 -20.45
CA PRO A 11 1.20 -10.23 -20.30
C PRO A 11 2.43 -9.31 -20.33
N GLU A 12 2.36 -8.18 -21.02
CA GLU A 12 3.47 -7.24 -21.18
C GLU A 12 3.31 -5.90 -20.45
N THR A 13 2.14 -5.57 -19.89
CA THR A 13 1.92 -4.22 -19.33
C THR A 13 2.76 -3.95 -18.09
N TRP A 14 3.05 -4.98 -17.29
CA TRP A 14 3.89 -4.86 -16.09
C TRP A 14 5.37 -5.19 -16.34
N ALA A 15 5.74 -5.56 -17.58
CA ALA A 15 7.13 -5.86 -17.95
C ALA A 15 8.15 -4.75 -17.62
N PRO A 16 7.82 -3.45 -17.73
CA PRO A 16 8.73 -2.38 -17.29
C PRO A 16 9.01 -2.43 -15.79
N LEU A 17 8.02 -2.72 -14.95
CA LEU A 17 8.19 -2.81 -13.50
C LEU A 17 9.09 -3.98 -13.12
N TYR A 18 8.85 -5.17 -13.71
CA TYR A 18 9.69 -6.34 -13.45
C TYR A 18 11.16 -6.06 -13.77
N ARG A 19 11.43 -5.48 -14.94
CA ARG A 19 12.81 -5.11 -15.34
C ARG A 19 13.44 -4.08 -14.41
N ALA A 20 12.66 -3.13 -13.90
CA ALA A 20 13.16 -2.13 -12.95
C ALA A 20 13.51 -2.78 -11.60
N ALA A 21 12.68 -3.71 -11.11
CA ALA A 21 12.94 -4.45 -9.87
C ALA A 21 14.19 -5.34 -9.99
N ASP A 22 14.32 -6.09 -11.09
CA ASP A 22 15.49 -6.95 -11.36
C ASP A 22 16.78 -6.13 -11.46
N ALA A 23 16.71 -4.94 -12.08
CA ALA A 23 17.88 -4.07 -12.27
C ALA A 23 18.30 -3.33 -10.99
N GLN A 24 17.46 -3.29 -9.95
CA GLN A 24 17.67 -2.53 -8.72
C GLN A 24 17.39 -3.40 -7.48
N PRO A 25 18.17 -4.47 -7.24
CA PRO A 25 17.90 -5.43 -6.16
C PRO A 25 17.97 -4.81 -4.75
N ASP A 26 18.73 -3.72 -4.58
CA ASP A 26 18.87 -3.02 -3.29
C ASP A 26 17.73 -2.02 -3.02
N LEU A 27 16.78 -1.87 -3.95
CA LEU A 27 15.66 -0.95 -3.83
C LEU A 27 14.35 -1.71 -3.59
N ASP A 28 13.68 -1.39 -2.48
CA ASP A 28 12.35 -1.93 -2.20
C ASP A 28 11.28 -1.23 -3.05
N PHE A 29 10.42 -2.03 -3.69
CA PHE A 29 9.25 -1.58 -4.45
C PHE A 29 7.97 -1.96 -3.70
N TYR A 30 7.21 -0.96 -3.26
CA TYR A 30 5.89 -1.11 -2.66
C TYR A 30 4.85 -0.94 -3.76
N VAL A 31 4.33 -2.05 -4.27
CA VAL A 31 3.47 -2.08 -5.46
C VAL A 31 2.02 -2.18 -5.02
N VAL A 32 1.27 -1.09 -5.16
CA VAL A 32 -0.15 -1.05 -4.82
C VAL A 32 -0.96 -1.65 -5.96
N VAL A 33 -1.66 -2.75 -5.67
CA VAL A 33 -2.51 -3.46 -6.63
C VAL A 33 -3.98 -3.19 -6.34
N ASN A 34 -4.73 -2.92 -7.40
CA ASN A 34 -6.14 -2.54 -7.28
C ASN A 34 -6.99 -3.20 -8.40
N PRO A 35 -7.37 -4.49 -8.27
CA PRO A 35 -8.20 -5.15 -9.27
C PRO A 35 -9.54 -4.46 -9.57
N ALA A 36 -10.24 -3.98 -8.53
CA ALA A 36 -11.61 -3.47 -8.69
C ALA A 36 -12.02 -2.47 -7.58
N ASN A 37 -11.20 -1.46 -7.29
CA ASN A 37 -11.32 -0.60 -6.08
C ASN A 37 -11.28 -1.42 -4.78
N GLY A 38 -10.42 -2.43 -4.78
CA GLY A 38 -10.42 -3.53 -3.82
C GLY A 38 -9.99 -4.84 -4.49
N PRO A 39 -10.06 -5.98 -3.77
CA PRO A 39 -9.59 -7.28 -4.23
C PRO A 39 -10.45 -7.90 -5.34
N GLY A 40 -11.63 -7.36 -5.60
CA GLY A 40 -12.64 -7.96 -6.47
C GLY A 40 -13.61 -8.88 -5.72
N LEU A 41 -14.58 -9.44 -6.45
CA LEU A 41 -15.68 -10.24 -5.87
C LEU A 41 -15.34 -11.73 -5.68
N GLY A 42 -14.31 -12.21 -6.37
CA GLY A 42 -13.88 -13.61 -6.34
C GLY A 42 -12.93 -13.92 -5.19
N ALA A 43 -12.66 -15.21 -4.97
CA ALA A 43 -11.59 -15.64 -4.07
C ALA A 43 -10.20 -15.18 -4.57
N LEU A 44 -10.04 -15.12 -5.89
CA LEU A 44 -8.89 -14.56 -6.59
C LEU A 44 -9.38 -13.56 -7.65
N PRO A 45 -8.50 -12.63 -8.09
CA PRO A 45 -8.76 -11.85 -9.28
C PRO A 45 -8.66 -12.74 -10.54
N ASP A 46 -8.86 -12.16 -11.72
CA ASP A 46 -8.78 -12.93 -12.96
C ASP A 46 -7.37 -13.52 -13.24
N ALA A 47 -7.29 -14.41 -14.23
CA ALA A 47 -6.04 -15.12 -14.55
C ALA A 47 -4.87 -14.19 -14.90
N ASN A 48 -5.13 -13.02 -15.50
CA ASN A 48 -4.09 -12.05 -15.84
C ASN A 48 -3.48 -11.47 -14.56
N TYR A 49 -4.31 -11.10 -13.58
CA TYR A 49 -3.83 -10.69 -12.27
C TYR A 49 -3.10 -11.80 -11.55
N VAL A 50 -3.63 -13.03 -11.53
CA VAL A 50 -3.01 -14.17 -10.84
C VAL A 50 -1.58 -14.41 -11.36
N ASP A 51 -1.39 -14.41 -12.67
CA ASP A 51 -0.09 -14.60 -13.31
C ASP A 51 0.89 -13.48 -12.95
N ALA A 52 0.42 -12.23 -13.05
CA ALA A 52 1.25 -11.07 -12.81
C ALA A 52 1.63 -10.89 -11.33
N LEU A 53 0.70 -11.19 -10.42
CA LEU A 53 0.90 -11.15 -8.96
C LEU A 53 1.86 -12.25 -8.49
N ALA A 54 1.74 -13.46 -9.06
CA ALA A 54 2.68 -14.54 -8.76
C ALA A 54 4.11 -14.16 -9.17
N ARG A 55 4.28 -13.48 -10.31
CA ARG A 55 5.57 -12.96 -10.74
C ARG A 55 6.10 -11.85 -9.84
N LEU A 56 5.25 -10.92 -9.39
CA LEU A 56 5.65 -9.89 -8.41
C LEU A 56 6.09 -10.51 -7.08
N THR A 57 5.31 -11.48 -6.58
CA THR A 57 5.58 -12.16 -5.30
C THR A 57 6.92 -12.91 -5.32
N ALA A 58 7.36 -13.37 -6.49
CA ALA A 58 8.65 -14.06 -6.64
C ALA A 58 9.87 -13.12 -6.59
N LEU A 59 9.68 -11.80 -6.65
CA LEU A 59 10.77 -10.80 -6.60
C LEU A 59 11.05 -10.41 -5.15
N GLY A 60 12.27 -10.67 -4.68
CA GLY A 60 12.63 -10.50 -3.26
C GLY A 60 12.62 -9.05 -2.74
N ASN A 61 12.68 -8.07 -3.64
CA ASN A 61 12.65 -6.63 -3.36
C ASN A 61 11.30 -5.99 -3.70
N VAL A 62 10.27 -6.78 -3.98
CA VAL A 62 8.91 -6.30 -4.21
C VAL A 62 8.02 -6.67 -3.03
N ARG A 63 7.23 -5.69 -2.58
CA ARG A 63 6.16 -5.85 -1.60
C ARG A 63 4.85 -5.58 -2.28
N VAL A 64 3.95 -6.56 -2.31
CA VAL A 64 2.62 -6.41 -2.90
C VAL A 64 1.69 -5.80 -1.86
N ILE A 65 1.13 -4.63 -2.16
CA ILE A 65 0.27 -3.87 -1.26
C ILE A 65 -1.17 -3.89 -1.79
N GLY A 66 -2.11 -4.44 -1.02
CA GLY A 66 -3.52 -4.46 -1.39
C GLY A 66 -4.17 -3.09 -1.22
N TYR A 67 -4.85 -2.59 -2.26
CA TYR A 67 -5.64 -1.36 -2.19
C TYR A 67 -6.96 -1.59 -1.46
N VAL A 68 -7.26 -0.74 -0.47
CA VAL A 68 -8.60 -0.53 0.09
C VAL A 68 -8.86 0.97 0.19
N HIS A 69 -10.11 1.39 0.28
CA HIS A 69 -10.45 2.81 0.47
C HIS A 69 -11.41 2.96 1.66
N CYS A 70 -11.31 4.07 2.39
CA CYS A 70 -12.19 4.35 3.54
C CYS A 70 -13.16 5.53 3.31
N SER A 71 -13.09 6.16 2.13
CA SER A 71 -13.96 7.27 1.71
C SER A 71 -14.11 8.36 2.77
N TYR A 72 -12.97 8.79 3.32
CA TYR A 72 -12.86 9.82 4.34
C TYR A 72 -13.66 9.48 5.61
N GLY A 73 -13.63 8.19 6.00
CA GLY A 73 -14.32 7.67 7.18
C GLY A 73 -15.81 7.35 6.98
N ARG A 74 -16.32 7.40 5.73
CA ARG A 74 -17.73 7.12 5.43
C ARG A 74 -18.00 5.68 5.01
N ARG A 75 -16.99 4.96 4.55
CA ARG A 75 -17.16 3.55 4.18
C ARG A 75 -17.29 2.69 5.46
N PRO A 76 -18.25 1.76 5.53
CA PRO A 76 -18.38 0.87 6.68
C PRO A 76 -17.08 0.12 6.97
N VAL A 77 -16.71 0.02 8.24
CA VAL A 77 -15.45 -0.61 8.67
C VAL A 77 -15.45 -2.10 8.32
N GLU A 78 -16.60 -2.75 8.47
CA GLU A 78 -16.83 -4.14 8.12
C GLU A 78 -16.52 -4.44 6.65
N ASP A 79 -16.87 -3.54 5.73
CA ASP A 79 -16.61 -3.71 4.30
C ASP A 79 -15.12 -3.53 4.00
N ILE A 80 -14.46 -2.57 4.64
CA ILE A 80 -13.00 -2.38 4.52
C ILE A 80 -12.27 -3.61 5.05
N VAL A 81 -12.68 -4.12 6.21
CA VAL A 81 -12.10 -5.33 6.81
C VAL A 81 -12.33 -6.54 5.92
N ALA A 82 -13.52 -6.69 5.33
CA ALA A 82 -13.82 -7.78 4.40
C ALA A 82 -12.90 -7.78 3.17
N ASP A 83 -12.56 -6.59 2.62
CA ASP A 83 -11.58 -6.48 1.54
C ASP A 83 -10.19 -6.97 1.99
N VAL A 84 -9.73 -6.54 3.17
CA VAL A 84 -8.44 -6.97 3.73
C VAL A 84 -8.41 -8.49 3.90
N GLU A 85 -9.50 -9.06 4.42
CA GLU A 85 -9.61 -10.52 4.55
C GLU A 85 -9.61 -11.24 3.20
N ALA A 86 -10.21 -10.65 2.17
CA ALA A 86 -10.18 -11.21 0.83
C ALA A 86 -8.75 -11.22 0.25
N TYR A 87 -7.97 -10.14 0.42
CA TYR A 87 -6.54 -10.15 0.08
C TYR A 87 -5.77 -11.21 0.87
N ALA A 88 -6.07 -11.38 2.17
CA ALA A 88 -5.39 -12.39 3.00
C ALA A 88 -5.67 -13.82 2.52
N ARG A 89 -6.82 -14.05 1.88
CA ARG A 89 -7.24 -15.34 1.31
C ARG A 89 -6.79 -15.56 -0.13
N TRP A 90 -5.99 -14.67 -0.71
CA TRP A 90 -5.36 -14.90 -2.02
C TRP A 90 -4.31 -16.02 -1.92
N GLU A 91 -4.78 -17.25 -1.79
CA GLU A 91 -3.98 -18.46 -1.95
C GLU A 91 -3.91 -18.75 -3.44
N GLY A 92 -2.70 -18.86 -4.00
CA GLY A 92 -2.59 -19.08 -5.43
C GLY A 92 -3.08 -20.48 -5.81
N GLU A 93 -4.03 -20.53 -6.73
CA GLU A 93 -4.41 -21.77 -7.40
C GLU A 93 -3.27 -22.24 -8.34
N MET A 94 -3.28 -23.52 -8.70
CA MET A 94 -2.39 -24.08 -9.72
C MET A 94 -0.88 -24.01 -9.39
N GLY A 95 -0.51 -24.03 -8.10
CA GLY A 95 0.89 -24.05 -7.66
C GLY A 95 1.58 -22.69 -7.73
N LYS A 96 0.81 -21.60 -7.87
CA LYS A 96 1.32 -20.22 -7.79
C LYS A 96 1.23 -19.74 -6.34
N THR A 97 2.14 -18.88 -5.93
CA THR A 97 2.10 -18.24 -4.61
C THR A 97 1.86 -16.75 -4.82
N ILE A 98 0.79 -16.24 -4.21
CA ILE A 98 0.48 -14.82 -4.15
C ILE A 98 0.53 -14.45 -2.67
N VAL A 99 1.27 -13.39 -2.35
CA VAL A 99 1.36 -12.87 -0.98
C VAL A 99 1.06 -11.38 -1.05
N VAL A 100 0.19 -10.93 -0.16
CA VAL A 100 -0.05 -9.50 0.08
C VAL A 100 0.68 -9.12 1.36
N ASP A 101 1.69 -8.29 1.22
CA ASP A 101 2.61 -7.88 2.29
C ASP A 101 2.08 -6.72 3.13
N GLY A 102 1.05 -6.01 2.63
CA GLY A 102 0.49 -4.87 3.32
C GLY A 102 -0.78 -4.31 2.70
N ILE A 103 -1.30 -3.24 3.30
CA ILE A 103 -2.47 -2.52 2.83
C ILE A 103 -2.16 -1.05 2.55
N PHE A 104 -2.72 -0.56 1.45
CA PHE A 104 -2.79 0.86 1.12
C PHE A 104 -4.23 1.30 1.38
N ILE A 105 -4.43 2.16 2.37
CA ILE A 105 -5.73 2.71 2.73
C ILE A 105 -5.85 4.07 2.05
N ASP A 106 -6.67 4.12 1.01
CA ASP A 106 -6.93 5.33 0.23
C ASP A 106 -8.07 6.18 0.82
N GLU A 107 -8.10 7.44 0.38
CA GLU A 107 -9.09 8.43 0.79
C GLU A 107 -9.12 8.64 2.31
N THR A 108 -7.95 8.59 2.96
CA THR A 108 -7.88 8.76 4.42
C THR A 108 -8.14 10.21 4.82
N PRO A 109 -8.93 10.45 5.87
CA PRO A 109 -9.13 11.79 6.41
C PRO A 109 -7.83 12.32 7.05
N SER A 110 -7.61 13.63 6.94
CA SER A 110 -6.43 14.31 7.51
C SER A 110 -6.67 14.99 8.86
N SER A 111 -7.93 15.03 9.32
CA SER A 111 -8.34 15.59 10.61
C SER A 111 -8.02 14.65 11.76
N THR A 112 -7.40 15.17 12.83
CA THR A 112 -6.95 14.38 13.99
C THR A 112 -8.08 13.66 14.74
N GLU A 113 -9.34 13.99 14.48
CA GLU A 113 -10.50 13.27 15.01
C GLU A 113 -10.59 11.82 14.52
N PHE A 114 -9.95 11.49 13.38
CA PHE A 114 -9.97 10.15 12.78
C PHE A 114 -8.73 9.31 13.12
N VAL A 115 -7.87 9.77 14.03
CA VAL A 115 -6.64 9.04 14.40
C VAL A 115 -6.96 7.65 14.95
N GLU A 116 -7.91 7.54 15.87
CA GLU A 116 -8.30 6.25 16.45
C GLU A 116 -8.95 5.33 15.41
N TYR A 117 -9.77 5.90 14.52
CA TYR A 117 -10.40 5.17 13.42
C TYR A 117 -9.36 4.55 12.48
N LEU A 118 -8.39 5.34 11.99
CA LEU A 118 -7.34 4.85 11.10
C LEU A 118 -6.39 3.89 11.81
N ALA A 119 -6.09 4.13 13.09
CA ALA A 119 -5.29 3.20 13.89
C ALA A 119 -5.98 1.84 14.05
N ALA A 120 -7.30 1.82 14.26
CA ALA A 120 -8.07 0.59 14.30
C ALA A 120 -8.01 -0.18 12.98
N LEU A 121 -8.17 0.50 11.84
CA LEU A 121 -8.05 -0.12 10.51
C LEU A 121 -6.65 -0.66 10.25
N ALA A 122 -5.59 0.08 10.62
CA ALA A 122 -4.22 -0.37 10.49
C ALA A 122 -3.94 -1.63 11.33
N ASN A 123 -4.44 -1.67 12.56
CA ASN A 123 -4.31 -2.81 13.45
C ASN A 123 -5.07 -4.04 12.93
N ALA A 124 -6.27 -3.85 12.37
CA ALA A 124 -7.02 -4.91 11.71
C ALA A 124 -6.24 -5.46 10.49
N GLY A 125 -5.75 -4.57 9.63
CA GLY A 125 -4.87 -4.89 8.50
C GLY A 125 -3.70 -5.78 8.88
N ARG A 126 -2.92 -5.34 9.87
CA ARG A 126 -1.79 -6.12 10.39
C ARG A 126 -2.21 -7.45 10.97
N THR A 127 -3.27 -7.48 11.76
CA THR A 127 -3.75 -8.70 12.41
C THR A 127 -4.16 -9.75 11.39
N ILE A 128 -4.90 -9.34 10.36
CA ILE A 128 -5.41 -10.22 9.32
C ILE A 128 -4.27 -10.75 8.44
N LEU A 129 -3.43 -9.86 7.90
CA LEU A 129 -2.36 -10.27 6.99
C LEU A 129 -1.22 -11.04 7.69
N ASN A 130 -0.94 -10.78 8.97
CA ASN A 130 0.08 -11.53 9.72
C ASN A 130 -0.31 -12.98 10.04
N ARG A 131 -1.58 -13.38 9.84
CA ARG A 131 -2.00 -14.78 9.96
C ARG A 131 -1.51 -15.64 8.78
N ASN A 132 -1.00 -15.04 7.71
CA ASN A 132 -0.47 -15.77 6.56
C ASN A 132 0.94 -16.30 6.86
N VAL A 133 1.02 -17.56 7.32
CA VAL A 133 2.24 -18.26 7.77
C VAL A 133 3.15 -18.70 6.59
N LEU A 134 2.78 -18.40 5.34
CA LEU A 134 3.42 -18.98 4.15
C LEU A 134 4.79 -18.40 3.78
N VAL A 135 5.26 -17.34 4.43
CA VAL A 135 6.59 -16.75 4.16
C VAL A 135 7.43 -16.73 5.44
N PRO A 136 8.59 -17.42 5.47
CA PRO A 136 9.62 -17.14 6.46
C PRO A 136 10.03 -15.67 6.32
N LYS A 137 9.53 -14.81 7.22
CA LYS A 137 9.92 -13.41 7.28
C LYS A 137 11.42 -13.33 7.49
N MET A 138 12.20 -13.06 6.44
CA MET A 138 13.59 -12.68 6.60
C MET A 138 13.62 -11.31 7.27
N VAL A 139 13.72 -11.34 8.60
CA VAL A 139 13.74 -10.14 9.44
C VAL A 139 15.11 -9.46 9.30
N THR A 140 15.12 -8.16 9.00
CA THR A 140 16.01 -7.23 9.69
C THR A 140 15.24 -5.92 9.92
N THR A 141 15.14 -5.50 11.20
CA THR A 141 14.52 -4.26 11.74
C THR A 141 13.01 -4.30 12.10
N ALA A 142 12.75 -4.41 13.41
CA ALA A 142 11.63 -3.98 14.28
C ALA A 142 10.14 -3.87 13.83
N THR A 143 9.74 -4.19 12.60
CA THR A 143 8.32 -4.26 12.20
C THR A 143 8.08 -5.56 11.44
N ALA A 144 8.03 -6.69 12.16
CA ALA A 144 7.74 -8.00 11.59
C ALA A 144 6.25 -8.18 11.22
N GLY A 145 5.58 -7.12 10.76
CA GLY A 145 4.14 -7.05 10.50
C GLY A 145 3.83 -6.55 9.11
N ALA A 146 2.61 -6.82 8.62
CA ALA A 146 2.14 -6.27 7.35
C ALA A 146 2.28 -4.75 7.29
N GLU A 147 2.64 -4.24 6.12
CA GLU A 147 2.89 -2.82 5.87
C GLU A 147 1.55 -2.07 5.80
N VAL A 148 1.50 -0.87 6.38
CA VAL A 148 0.31 -0.01 6.32
C VAL A 148 0.69 1.35 5.74
N ILE A 149 0.02 1.72 4.67
CA ILE A 149 0.22 3.00 3.99
C ILE A 149 -1.10 3.77 4.00
N TYR A 150 -1.08 5.01 4.48
CA TYR A 150 -2.24 5.90 4.37
C TYR A 150 -2.08 6.84 3.19
N ASN A 151 -3.16 7.07 2.45
CA ASN A 151 -3.21 8.12 1.45
C ASN A 151 -4.25 9.20 1.77
N PRO A 152 -3.81 10.30 2.40
CA PRO A 152 -4.59 11.52 2.51
C PRO A 152 -4.30 12.51 1.37
N GLY A 153 -3.26 12.26 0.55
CA GLY A 153 -2.77 13.16 -0.50
C GLY A 153 -2.15 14.47 -0.01
N VAL A 154 -2.07 14.69 1.31
CA VAL A 154 -1.64 15.95 1.94
C VAL A 154 -0.79 15.69 3.19
N VAL A 155 -0.01 16.70 3.59
CA VAL A 155 0.73 16.64 4.86
C VAL A 155 -0.26 16.61 6.02
N VAL A 156 -0.10 15.61 6.90
CA VAL A 156 -0.95 15.38 8.08
C VAL A 156 -0.17 15.60 9.38
N ASP A 157 -0.90 15.65 10.49
CA ASP A 157 -0.31 15.72 11.82
C ASP A 157 0.62 14.51 12.09
N PRO A 158 1.78 14.70 12.75
CA PRO A 158 2.68 13.61 13.15
C PRO A 158 2.03 12.42 13.84
N ILE A 159 0.90 12.59 14.53
CA ILE A 159 0.21 11.52 15.25
C ILE A 159 -0.19 10.35 14.34
N PHE A 160 -0.52 10.60 13.07
CA PHE A 160 -0.93 9.54 12.12
C PHE A 160 0.20 8.54 11.83
N TYR A 161 1.46 8.96 11.96
CA TYR A 161 2.63 8.10 11.76
C TYR A 161 2.85 7.09 12.91
N GLN A 162 2.04 7.13 13.97
CA GLN A 162 2.09 6.08 15.00
C GLN A 162 1.52 4.75 14.50
N ALA A 163 0.54 4.80 13.58
CA ALA A 163 -0.15 3.61 13.09
C ALA A 163 0.18 3.25 11.63
N ALA A 164 0.55 4.21 10.77
CA ALA A 164 0.98 3.93 9.39
C ALA A 164 2.50 3.88 9.25
N ASP A 165 3.02 2.93 8.49
CA ASP A 165 4.45 2.83 8.16
C ASP A 165 4.86 3.96 7.23
N TYR A 166 4.04 4.25 6.22
CA TYR A 166 4.20 5.34 5.27
C TYR A 166 2.92 6.16 5.10
N ILE A 167 3.06 7.44 4.76
CA ILE A 167 1.92 8.31 4.44
C ILE A 167 2.18 9.02 3.13
N VAL A 168 1.25 8.94 2.17
CA VAL A 168 1.26 9.78 0.97
C VAL A 168 0.90 11.21 1.37
N ALA A 169 1.94 12.00 1.65
CA ALA A 169 1.82 13.37 2.16
C ALA A 169 1.75 14.42 1.05
N PHE A 170 1.84 13.98 -0.21
CA PHE A 170 1.63 14.79 -1.39
C PHE A 170 1.13 13.89 -2.51
N GLU A 171 -0.04 14.22 -3.05
CA GLU A 171 -0.55 13.63 -4.29
C GLU A 171 -1.14 14.74 -5.16
N ASN A 172 -0.38 15.16 -6.18
CA ASN A 172 -0.82 16.22 -7.08
C ASN A 172 0.05 16.31 -8.34
N ALA A 173 -0.32 17.25 -9.22
CA ALA A 173 0.51 17.69 -10.32
C ALA A 173 1.89 18.15 -9.80
N ALA A 174 2.97 17.75 -10.47
CA ALA A 174 4.35 17.97 -10.04
C ALA A 174 4.68 19.46 -9.88
N GLN A 175 4.04 20.34 -10.66
CA GLN A 175 4.21 21.79 -10.52
C GLN A 175 3.67 22.32 -9.18
N GLN A 176 2.77 21.60 -8.50
CA GLN A 176 2.29 21.97 -7.16
C GLN A 176 3.29 21.65 -6.05
N TRP A 177 4.36 20.91 -6.33
CA TRP A 177 5.38 20.60 -5.33
C TRP A 177 6.02 21.86 -4.73
N VAL A 178 6.15 22.92 -5.52
CA VAL A 178 6.72 24.21 -5.08
C VAL A 178 5.71 25.09 -4.32
N ASN A 179 4.45 24.67 -4.19
CA ASN A 179 3.43 25.43 -3.49
C ASN A 179 3.86 25.71 -2.03
N PRO A 180 3.85 26.97 -1.56
CA PRO A 180 4.29 27.32 -0.22
C PRO A 180 3.60 26.53 0.90
N VAL A 181 2.32 26.21 0.76
CA VAL A 181 1.57 25.42 1.75
C VAL A 181 2.14 24.01 1.87
N VAL A 182 2.41 23.35 0.72
CA VAL A 182 3.04 22.03 0.67
C VAL A 182 4.42 22.09 1.29
N ARG A 183 5.27 23.03 0.84
CA ARG A 183 6.65 23.17 1.33
C ARG A 183 6.71 23.45 2.83
N GLN A 184 5.82 24.31 3.34
CA GLN A 184 5.72 24.61 4.77
C GLN A 184 5.22 23.41 5.57
N GLY A 185 4.26 22.63 5.04
CA GLY A 185 3.81 21.39 5.65
C GLY A 185 4.97 20.43 5.89
N PHE A 186 5.73 20.09 4.83
CA PHE A 186 6.90 19.22 4.95
C PHE A 186 7.98 19.79 5.86
N ALA A 187 8.19 21.11 5.86
CA ALA A 187 9.19 21.76 6.72
C ALA A 187 8.85 21.67 8.22
N ARG A 188 7.58 21.49 8.58
CA ARG A 188 7.14 21.30 9.97
C ARG A 188 7.25 19.86 10.45
N LEU A 189 7.36 18.89 9.54
CA LEU A 189 7.52 17.48 9.92
C LEU A 189 8.93 17.22 10.47
N PRO A 190 9.06 16.45 11.55
CA PRO A 190 10.35 15.91 11.98
C PRO A 190 11.03 15.15 10.83
N ARG A 191 12.36 15.28 10.71
CA ARG A 191 13.14 14.63 9.62
C ARG A 191 12.90 13.12 9.52
N ALA A 192 12.67 12.44 10.65
CA ALA A 192 12.35 11.02 10.68
C ALA A 192 11.01 10.70 10.00
N LEU A 193 10.02 11.58 10.13
CA LEU A 193 8.70 11.40 9.50
C LEU A 193 8.73 11.76 8.02
N VAL A 194 9.55 12.74 7.61
CA VAL A 194 9.76 13.05 6.19
C VAL A 194 10.26 11.81 5.41
N ARG A 195 11.08 10.96 6.04
CA ARG A 195 11.54 9.69 5.42
C ARG A 195 10.44 8.64 5.26
N ARG A 196 9.33 8.80 5.99
CA ARG A 196 8.13 7.97 5.93
C ARG A 196 7.02 8.64 5.12
N SER A 197 7.27 9.85 4.60
CA SER A 197 6.34 10.56 3.74
C SER A 197 6.61 10.20 2.27
N VAL A 198 5.57 9.84 1.55
CA VAL A 198 5.59 9.57 0.12
C VAL A 198 5.04 10.77 -0.63
N ALA A 199 5.68 11.11 -1.77
CA ALA A 199 5.17 12.09 -2.71
C ALA A 199 4.84 11.39 -4.03
N VAL A 200 3.57 11.42 -4.41
CA VAL A 200 3.06 10.99 -5.71
C VAL A 200 2.88 12.24 -6.55
N ALA A 201 3.87 12.52 -7.41
CA ALA A 201 3.86 13.69 -8.29
C ALA A 201 3.63 13.24 -9.74
N HIS A 202 2.54 13.71 -10.34
CA HIS A 202 2.17 13.36 -11.72
C HIS A 202 2.10 14.61 -12.61
N SER A 203 1.93 14.43 -13.93
CA SER A 203 1.73 15.55 -14.86
C SER A 203 0.33 16.13 -14.78
#